data_AF-A0A6C0HP90-F1
#
_entry.id   AF-A0A6C0HP90-F1
#
_cell.length_a   1.000
_cell.length_b   1.000
_cell.length_c   1.000
_cell.angle_alpha   90.00
_cell.angle_beta   90.00
_cell.angle_gamma   90.00
#
_symmetry.space_group_name_H-M   'P 1'
#
loop_
_entity.id
_entity.type
_entity.pdbx_description
1 polymer ?
#
loop_
_entity_poly.entity_id
_entity_poly.type
_entity_poly.pdbx_seq_one_letter_code
_entity_poly.pdbx_strand_id
1 'polypeptide(L)'
;MSIHLVLYSNNEPFDTTKKNTIESIHKYTQKELIIHDYNLEKIKQNEWFNLIKDLPSINNHGRRDGYYNAWKAFIVKDVYDKMKDDDILYYIDSSQYFKTGFNENIDKLCDIVNEQLCVAGSIGDDIMNNSFNCCDNIVVWNKIIPDKNNNEYLSKPHVLNSWFLFKKCDLNNSFINDWVYFSCYTDNEINYPLVTYHHTADQSIFNILVVKYKKPIFYHKNIKHCENKNKNVVLNIINNSTNTSEYFIYL
;
A
#
# COMPACT_ATOMS: atom_id res chain seq x y z
N MET A 1 13.60 17.32 -3.63
CA MET A 1 12.89 16.11 -3.18
C MET A 1 11.98 16.50 -2.05
N SER A 2 10.68 16.49 -2.32
CA SER A 2 9.63 16.69 -1.34
C SER A 2 8.99 15.34 -1.01
N ILE A 3 8.39 15.23 0.19
CA ILE A 3 7.62 14.06 0.60
C ILE A 3 6.14 14.37 0.39
N HIS A 4 5.47 13.56 -0.42
CA HIS A 4 4.04 13.59 -0.66
C HIS A 4 3.37 12.59 0.29
N LEU A 5 2.91 13.07 1.44
CA LEU A 5 2.19 12.24 2.41
C LEU A 5 0.74 12.08 1.96
N VAL A 6 0.35 10.85 1.61
CA VAL A 6 -0.98 10.51 1.12
C VAL A 6 -1.77 9.80 2.22
N LEU A 7 -2.92 10.38 2.56
CA LEU A 7 -3.80 9.88 3.60
C LEU A 7 -5.23 9.86 3.11
N TYR A 8 -5.96 8.80 3.46
CA TYR A 8 -7.40 8.73 3.27
C TYR A 8 -8.06 8.35 4.60
N SER A 9 -9.23 8.94 4.85
CA SER A 9 -10.14 8.51 5.89
C SER A 9 -11.57 8.83 5.50
N ASN A 10 -12.51 8.10 6.07
CA ASN A 10 -13.93 8.33 5.91
C ASN A 10 -14.64 7.98 7.21
N ASN A 11 -15.08 9.00 7.95
CA ASN A 11 -15.72 8.91 9.26
C ASN A 11 -14.78 8.47 10.39
N GLU A 12 -15.26 8.61 11.62
CA GLU A 12 -14.55 8.18 12.82
C GLU A 12 -14.50 6.64 12.94
N PRO A 13 -13.44 6.07 13.54
CA PRO A 13 -12.29 6.74 14.18
C PRO A 13 -11.14 7.09 13.22
N PHE A 14 -11.33 6.91 11.92
CA PHE A 14 -10.27 7.06 10.92
C PHE A 14 -9.90 8.54 10.73
N ASP A 15 -10.89 9.43 10.79
CA ASP A 15 -10.68 10.88 10.69
C ASP A 15 -9.78 11.42 11.83
N THR A 16 -10.02 10.99 13.07
CA THR A 16 -9.12 11.29 14.20
C THR A 16 -7.68 10.84 13.92
N THR A 17 -7.50 9.64 13.38
CA THR A 17 -6.17 9.08 13.11
C THR A 17 -5.44 9.87 12.02
N LYS A 18 -6.15 10.25 10.96
CA LYS A 18 -5.64 11.10 9.88
C LYS A 18 -5.19 12.46 10.43
N LYS A 19 -6.06 13.11 11.22
CA LYS A 19 -5.77 14.39 11.87
C LYS A 19 -4.50 14.31 12.72
N ASN A 20 -4.42 13.32 13.63
CA ASN A 20 -3.24 13.14 14.48
C ASN A 20 -1.96 12.92 13.66
N THR A 21 -2.06 12.19 12.53
CA THR A 21 -0.93 11.94 11.63
C THR A 21 -0.46 13.23 10.94
N ILE A 22 -1.37 14.08 10.46
CA ILE A 22 -1.07 15.38 9.85
C ILE A 22 -0.48 16.37 10.88
N GLU A 23 -1.04 16.45 12.08
CA GLU A 23 -0.58 17.40 13.10
C GLU A 23 0.80 17.06 13.67
N SER A 24 1.17 15.78 13.66
CA SER A 24 2.44 15.32 14.23
C SER A 24 3.59 15.32 13.23
N ILE A 25 3.35 15.06 11.94
CA ILE A 25 4.43 14.80 10.98
C ILE A 25 5.43 15.95 10.87
N HIS A 26 4.97 17.20 10.97
CA HIS A 26 5.85 18.38 10.92
C HIS A 26 6.93 18.41 12.01
N LYS A 27 6.73 17.69 13.13
CA LYS A 27 7.73 17.57 14.20
C LYS A 27 8.78 16.49 13.92
N TYR A 28 8.49 15.59 12.98
CA TYR A 28 9.23 14.35 12.76
C TYR A 28 9.80 14.24 11.34
N THR A 29 9.91 15.36 10.64
CA THR A 29 10.67 15.49 9.39
C THR A 29 11.30 16.86 9.29
N GLN A 30 12.50 16.93 8.72
CA GLN A 30 13.11 18.18 8.27
C GLN A 30 12.99 18.40 6.76
N LYS A 31 12.42 17.43 6.04
CA LYS A 31 12.23 17.48 4.59
C LYS A 31 10.97 18.27 4.25
N GLU A 32 10.95 18.83 3.04
CA GLU A 32 9.76 19.50 2.53
C GLU A 32 8.59 18.51 2.43
N LEU A 33 7.43 18.91 2.96
CA LEU A 33 6.26 18.05 3.07
C LEU A 33 5.06 18.64 2.32
N ILE A 34 4.44 17.82 1.49
CA ILE A 34 3.18 18.12 0.80
C ILE A 34 2.15 17.08 1.25
N ILE A 35 1.04 17.55 1.83
CA ILE A 35 0.02 16.67 2.41
C ILE A 35 -1.16 16.54 1.44
N HIS A 36 -1.45 15.31 1.04
CA HIS A 36 -2.59 14.93 0.22
C HIS A 36 -3.64 14.25 1.09
N ASP A 37 -4.50 15.07 1.68
CA ASP A 37 -5.61 14.65 2.53
C ASP A 37 -6.84 14.33 1.67
N TYR A 38 -7.15 13.04 1.48
CA TYR A 38 -8.35 12.57 0.82
C TYR A 38 -9.45 12.18 1.82
N ASN A 39 -10.69 12.32 1.37
CA ASN A 39 -11.89 11.74 1.95
C ASN A 39 -12.85 11.32 0.83
N LEU A 40 -13.98 10.70 1.17
CA LEU A 40 -14.94 10.21 0.18
C LEU A 40 -15.43 11.32 -0.78
N GLU A 41 -15.68 12.52 -0.28
CA GLU A 41 -16.17 13.63 -1.10
C GLU A 41 -15.10 14.17 -2.05
N LYS A 42 -13.85 14.25 -1.60
CA LYS A 42 -12.71 14.63 -2.46
C LYS A 42 -12.47 13.60 -3.55
N ILE A 43 -12.53 12.30 -3.26
CA ILE A 43 -12.33 11.28 -4.30
C ILE A 43 -13.43 11.35 -5.37
N LYS A 44 -14.69 11.61 -5.00
CA LYS A 44 -15.82 11.74 -5.95
C LYS A 44 -15.66 12.89 -6.95
N GLN A 45 -14.84 13.88 -6.63
CA GLN A 45 -14.56 15.03 -7.51
C GLN A 45 -13.50 14.74 -8.57
N ASN A 46 -12.80 13.61 -8.48
CA ASN A 46 -11.75 13.27 -9.43
C ASN A 46 -12.31 12.56 -10.66
N GLU A 47 -11.78 12.85 -11.85
CA GLU A 47 -12.24 12.24 -13.11
C GLU A 47 -12.15 10.72 -13.10
N TRP A 48 -11.07 10.17 -12.53
CA TRP A 48 -10.84 8.74 -12.41
C TRP A 48 -11.87 8.03 -11.53
N PHE A 49 -12.64 8.75 -10.70
CA PHE A 49 -13.72 8.16 -9.91
C PHE A 49 -14.75 7.45 -10.80
N ASN A 50 -14.97 7.95 -12.03
CA ASN A 50 -15.87 7.32 -12.99
C ASN A 50 -15.44 5.89 -13.39
N LEU A 51 -14.18 5.53 -13.19
CA LEU A 51 -13.66 4.19 -13.48
C LEU A 51 -13.97 3.20 -12.35
N ILE A 52 -14.21 3.71 -11.13
CA ILE A 52 -14.44 2.85 -9.96
C ILE A 52 -15.85 2.93 -9.41
N LYS A 53 -16.63 4.00 -9.72
CA LYS A 53 -17.95 4.29 -9.12
C LYS A 53 -19.05 3.26 -9.42
N ASP A 54 -18.85 2.42 -10.43
CA ASP A 54 -19.79 1.39 -10.85
C ASP A 54 -19.24 -0.03 -10.62
N LEU A 55 -18.11 -0.19 -9.90
CA LEU A 55 -17.60 -1.53 -9.56
C LEU A 55 -18.62 -2.23 -8.65
N PRO A 56 -18.86 -3.53 -8.84
CA PRO A 56 -19.88 -4.25 -8.09
C PRO A 56 -19.52 -4.34 -6.61
N SER A 57 -20.49 -4.02 -5.76
CA SER A 57 -20.42 -4.32 -4.32
C SER A 57 -20.61 -5.82 -4.10
N ILE A 58 -19.53 -6.55 -3.85
CA ILE A 58 -19.59 -7.98 -3.56
C ILE A 58 -19.60 -8.20 -2.05
N ASN A 59 -20.80 -8.31 -1.47
CA ASN A 59 -20.99 -8.61 -0.05
C ASN A 59 -20.72 -10.07 0.23
N ASN A 60 -19.58 -10.37 0.84
CA ASN A 60 -19.24 -11.67 1.37
C ASN A 60 -18.97 -11.55 2.87
N HIS A 61 -19.45 -12.52 3.65
CA HIS A 61 -19.27 -12.48 5.11
C HIS A 61 -17.77 -12.44 5.45
N GLY A 62 -17.37 -11.44 6.25
CA GLY A 62 -15.97 -11.21 6.61
C GLY A 62 -15.09 -10.56 5.54
N ARG A 63 -15.63 -10.15 4.39
CA ARG A 63 -14.85 -9.47 3.34
C ARG A 63 -15.09 -7.97 3.34
N ARG A 64 -14.06 -7.22 2.92
CA ARG A 64 -14.21 -5.79 2.60
C ARG A 64 -14.97 -5.66 1.28
N ASP A 65 -15.76 -4.60 1.14
CA ASP A 65 -16.42 -4.30 -0.12
C ASP A 65 -15.38 -3.94 -1.19
N GLY A 66 -15.24 -4.76 -2.23
CA GLY A 66 -14.29 -4.52 -3.32
C GLY A 66 -14.47 -3.14 -3.98
N TYR A 67 -15.69 -2.62 -4.04
CA TYR A 67 -15.99 -1.26 -4.53
C TYR A 67 -15.28 -0.17 -3.70
N TYR A 68 -15.46 -0.21 -2.38
CA TYR A 68 -14.84 0.74 -1.45
C TYR A 68 -13.38 0.40 -1.12
N ASN A 69 -12.67 -0.41 -1.90
CA ASN A 69 -11.23 -0.65 -1.69
C ASN A 69 -10.37 -0.44 -2.94
N ALA A 70 -10.95 -0.13 -4.10
CA ALA A 70 -10.13 0.22 -5.28
C ALA A 70 -9.43 1.59 -5.14
N TRP A 71 -10.00 2.54 -4.38
CA TRP A 71 -9.53 3.93 -4.32
C TRP A 71 -8.06 4.09 -3.94
N LYS A 72 -7.47 3.17 -3.16
CA LYS A 72 -6.07 3.29 -2.70
C LYS A 72 -5.10 3.38 -3.88
N ALA A 73 -5.24 2.50 -4.86
CA ALA A 73 -4.42 2.51 -6.07
C ALA A 73 -4.58 3.84 -6.84
N PHE A 74 -5.81 4.35 -6.93
CA PHE A 74 -6.14 5.55 -7.68
C PHE A 74 -5.68 6.84 -7.02
N ILE A 75 -5.86 7.02 -5.71
CA ILE A 75 -5.34 8.22 -5.02
C ILE A 75 -3.81 8.23 -5.02
N VAL A 76 -3.18 7.06 -4.94
CA VAL A 76 -1.72 6.94 -5.05
C VAL A 76 -1.28 7.37 -6.44
N LYS A 77 -1.93 6.87 -7.50
CA LYS A 77 -1.64 7.27 -8.89
C LYS A 77 -1.85 8.76 -9.12
N ASP A 78 -2.97 9.31 -8.65
CA ASP A 78 -3.32 10.73 -8.80
C ASP A 78 -2.24 11.65 -8.21
N VAL A 79 -1.71 11.30 -7.05
CA VAL A 79 -0.57 12.03 -6.44
C VAL A 79 0.72 11.76 -7.22
N TYR A 80 1.00 10.49 -7.53
CA TYR A 80 2.24 10.05 -8.18
C TYR A 80 2.44 10.66 -9.58
N ASP A 81 1.37 11.00 -10.30
CA ASP A 81 1.45 11.69 -11.59
C ASP A 81 1.80 13.17 -11.48
N LYS A 82 1.47 13.80 -10.35
CA LYS A 82 1.68 15.24 -10.10
C LYS A 82 3.03 15.52 -9.42
N MET A 83 3.67 14.48 -8.89
CA MET A 83 5.00 14.55 -8.30
C MET A 83 6.06 14.88 -9.34
N LYS A 84 7.11 15.61 -8.92
CA LYS A 84 8.31 15.77 -9.73
C LYS A 84 9.15 14.51 -9.61
N ASP A 85 10.00 14.28 -10.61
CA ASP A 85 11.01 13.22 -10.50
C ASP A 85 11.84 13.39 -9.22
N ASP A 86 12.20 12.24 -8.64
CA ASP A 86 12.86 12.10 -7.34
C ASP A 86 12.04 12.43 -6.09
N ASP A 87 10.82 12.97 -6.19
CA ASP A 87 9.95 13.12 -5.02
C ASP A 87 9.53 11.75 -4.44
N ILE A 88 9.17 11.71 -3.15
CA ILE A 88 8.77 10.47 -2.47
C ILE A 88 7.29 10.51 -2.13
N LEU A 89 6.53 9.54 -2.61
CA LEU A 89 5.17 9.27 -2.16
C LEU A 89 5.26 8.43 -0.89
N TYR A 90 4.61 8.87 0.18
CA TYR A 90 4.46 8.10 1.41
C TYR A 90 2.97 7.93 1.72
N TYR A 91 2.45 6.72 1.48
CA TYR A 91 1.08 6.39 1.84
C TYR A 91 1.02 5.76 3.23
N ILE A 92 0.01 6.12 4.03
CA ILE A 92 -0.29 5.50 5.32
C ILE A 92 -1.81 5.36 5.50
N ASP A 93 -2.26 4.18 5.93
CA ASP A 93 -3.64 3.94 6.34
C ASP A 93 -3.96 4.72 7.63
N SER A 94 -5.09 5.44 7.61
CA SER A 94 -5.69 5.98 8.83
C SER A 94 -6.33 4.83 9.62
N SER A 95 -5.57 4.17 10.49
CA SER A 95 -6.01 2.94 11.19
C SER A 95 -6.89 3.21 12.42
N GLN A 96 -7.99 2.47 12.59
CA GLN A 96 -8.77 2.49 13.84
C GLN A 96 -8.02 1.93 15.06
N TYR A 97 -6.99 1.11 14.83
CA TYR A 97 -6.24 0.43 15.90
C TYR A 97 -5.02 1.22 16.35
N PHE A 98 -4.44 2.05 15.46
CA PHE A 98 -3.24 2.84 15.71
C PHE A 98 -3.56 4.33 15.51
N LYS A 99 -4.33 4.88 16.44
CA LYS A 99 -4.89 6.23 16.35
C LYS A 99 -3.87 7.35 16.60
N THR A 100 -2.65 7.01 17.01
CA THR A 100 -1.60 7.98 17.29
C THR A 100 -0.99 8.53 16.00
N GLY A 101 -0.58 9.79 16.05
CA GLY A 101 0.25 10.41 15.02
C GLY A 101 1.65 9.80 14.97
N PHE A 102 2.56 10.45 14.25
CA PHE A 102 3.98 10.17 14.34
C PHE A 102 4.52 10.52 15.73
N ASN A 103 5.38 9.65 16.25
CA ASN A 103 6.25 9.94 17.38
C ASN A 103 7.72 9.58 17.10
N GLU A 104 8.03 9.28 15.84
CA GLU A 104 9.34 8.87 15.35
C GLU A 104 9.68 9.63 14.08
N ASN A 105 10.97 9.96 13.88
CA ASN A 105 11.44 10.65 12.68
C ASN A 105 11.28 9.77 11.43
N ILE A 106 10.86 10.36 10.30
CA ILE A 106 10.65 9.64 9.03
C ILE A 106 11.79 9.80 8.01
N ASP A 107 12.72 10.70 8.26
CA ASP A 107 13.72 11.14 7.28
C ASP A 107 14.62 9.99 6.87
N LYS A 108 15.06 9.16 7.83
CA LYS A 108 15.91 7.99 7.55
C LYS A 108 15.22 6.96 6.66
N LEU A 109 13.92 6.72 6.85
CA LEU A 109 13.15 5.83 5.97
C LEU A 109 13.02 6.42 4.57
N CYS A 110 12.83 7.74 4.48
CA CYS A 110 12.78 8.43 3.19
C CYS A 110 14.14 8.41 2.46
N ASP A 111 15.25 8.53 3.19
CA ASP A 111 16.60 8.43 2.61
C ASP A 111 16.85 7.03 2.05
N ILE A 112 16.44 5.98 2.77
CA ILE A 112 16.49 4.59 2.28
C ILE A 112 15.68 4.45 0.98
N VAL A 113 14.48 5.03 0.92
CA VAL A 113 13.62 4.98 -0.28
C VAL A 113 14.24 5.76 -1.44
N ASN A 114 14.92 6.86 -1.16
CA ASN A 114 15.60 7.62 -2.20
C ASN A 114 16.70 6.78 -2.90
N GLU A 115 17.37 5.91 -2.15
CA GLU A 115 18.39 4.98 -2.64
C GLU A 115 17.78 3.72 -3.28
N GLN A 116 16.82 3.07 -2.60
CA GLN A 116 16.22 1.80 -3.02
C GLN A 116 15.03 1.95 -3.97
N LEU A 117 14.67 3.18 -4.32
CA LEU A 117 13.51 3.58 -5.13
C LEU A 117 12.14 3.34 -4.50
N CYS A 118 11.98 2.37 -3.59
CA CYS A 118 10.73 2.15 -2.86
C CYS A 118 10.93 1.29 -1.62
N VAL A 119 9.90 1.25 -0.77
CA VAL A 119 9.64 0.19 0.22
C VAL A 119 8.18 -0.17 0.05
N ALA A 120 7.91 -1.34 -0.54
CA ALA A 120 6.58 -1.76 -0.96
C ALA A 120 5.81 -2.47 0.17
N GLY A 121 5.67 -1.79 1.30
CA GLY A 121 4.98 -2.31 2.48
C GLY A 121 5.85 -3.21 3.35
N SER A 122 5.20 -4.15 4.03
CA SER A 122 5.83 -4.95 5.09
C SER A 122 5.26 -6.35 5.18
N ILE A 123 5.98 -7.28 5.81
CA ILE A 123 5.52 -8.65 6.07
C ILE A 123 5.77 -9.06 7.52
N GLY A 124 5.06 -10.09 7.97
CA GLY A 124 5.39 -10.87 9.17
C GLY A 124 5.30 -12.36 8.85
N ASP A 125 5.96 -13.19 9.64
CA ASP A 125 6.02 -14.65 9.40
C ASP A 125 4.72 -15.38 9.75
N ASP A 126 3.74 -14.68 10.33
CA ASP A 126 2.49 -15.26 10.84
C ASP A 126 1.34 -15.30 9.82
N ILE A 127 1.43 -14.58 8.69
CA ILE A 127 0.38 -14.52 7.67
C ILE A 127 0.98 -14.80 6.28
N MET A 128 0.53 -15.87 5.64
CA MET A 128 0.91 -16.23 4.26
C MET A 128 -0.17 -15.84 3.26
N ASN A 129 0.16 -15.80 1.97
CA ASN A 129 -0.80 -15.48 0.90
C ASN A 129 -2.03 -16.40 0.90
N ASN A 130 -1.83 -17.69 1.14
CA ASN A 130 -2.91 -18.67 1.26
C ASN A 130 -3.60 -18.70 2.63
N SER A 131 -3.18 -17.88 3.59
CA SER A 131 -3.82 -17.80 4.91
C SER A 131 -5.09 -16.95 4.84
N PHE A 132 -6.16 -17.39 5.50
CA PHE A 132 -7.41 -16.63 5.65
C PHE A 132 -8.02 -16.12 4.33
N ASN A 133 -7.71 -16.74 3.19
CA ASN A 133 -8.09 -16.29 1.85
C ASN A 133 -7.55 -14.89 1.49
N CYS A 134 -6.35 -14.51 1.98
CA CYS A 134 -5.76 -13.18 1.82
C CYS A 134 -5.40 -12.86 0.36
N CYS A 135 -4.75 -13.79 -0.33
CA CYS A 135 -4.25 -13.66 -1.69
C CYS A 135 -4.10 -15.05 -2.34
N ASP A 136 -5.13 -15.89 -2.24
CA ASP A 136 -5.11 -17.33 -2.52
C ASP A 136 -5.71 -17.75 -3.88
N ASN A 137 -6.48 -16.88 -4.53
CA ASN A 137 -7.04 -17.14 -5.85
C ASN A 137 -5.98 -17.18 -6.97
N ILE A 138 -5.63 -18.39 -7.42
CA ILE A 138 -4.62 -18.63 -8.47
C ILE A 138 -4.98 -18.03 -9.84
N VAL A 139 -6.27 -17.88 -10.15
CA VAL A 139 -6.70 -17.28 -11.42
C VAL A 139 -6.27 -15.81 -11.49
N VAL A 140 -6.43 -15.07 -10.38
CA VAL A 140 -5.96 -13.68 -10.28
C VAL A 140 -4.44 -13.60 -10.44
N TRP A 141 -3.68 -14.49 -9.79
CA TRP A 141 -2.22 -14.57 -9.95
C TRP A 141 -1.82 -14.77 -11.42
N ASN A 142 -2.47 -15.71 -12.11
CA ASN A 142 -2.18 -16.02 -13.51
C ASN A 142 -2.52 -14.87 -14.47
N LYS A 143 -3.47 -14.00 -14.11
CA LYS A 143 -3.77 -12.79 -14.91
C LYS A 143 -2.72 -11.70 -14.77
N ILE A 144 -2.09 -11.58 -13.60
CA ILE A 144 -1.09 -10.53 -13.33
C ILE A 144 0.32 -10.99 -13.70
N ILE A 145 0.65 -12.25 -13.45
CA ILE A 145 1.93 -12.89 -13.75
C ILE A 145 1.68 -14.17 -14.58
N PRO A 146 1.49 -14.04 -15.91
CA PRO A 146 1.30 -15.19 -16.77
C PRO A 146 2.57 -16.05 -16.84
N ASP A 147 2.41 -17.31 -17.25
CA ASP A 147 3.50 -18.24 -17.58
C ASP A 147 4.44 -18.60 -16.41
N LYS A 148 3.95 -18.51 -15.17
CA LYS A 148 4.67 -18.94 -13.96
C LYS A 148 3.91 -20.00 -13.18
N ASN A 149 4.65 -20.82 -12.43
CA ASN A 149 4.06 -21.70 -11.42
C ASN A 149 3.67 -20.89 -10.17
N ASN A 150 2.61 -20.10 -10.29
CA ASN A 150 2.19 -19.17 -9.23
C ASN A 150 1.74 -19.87 -7.93
N ASN A 151 1.58 -21.20 -7.93
CA ASN A 151 1.32 -21.97 -6.71
C ASN A 151 2.43 -21.80 -5.67
N GLU A 152 3.68 -21.57 -6.09
CA GLU A 152 4.79 -21.34 -5.15
C GLU A 152 4.59 -20.06 -4.33
N TYR A 153 4.01 -19.02 -4.94
CA TYR A 153 3.79 -17.73 -4.28
C TYR A 153 2.66 -17.77 -3.25
N LEU A 154 1.75 -18.75 -3.33
CA LEU A 154 0.68 -18.91 -2.35
C LEU A 154 1.22 -19.24 -0.95
N SER A 155 2.41 -19.85 -0.88
CA SER A 155 3.09 -20.18 0.39
C SER A 155 3.98 -19.06 0.94
N LYS A 156 4.12 -17.95 0.21
CA LYS A 156 4.95 -16.82 0.62
C LYS A 156 4.23 -15.94 1.65
N PRO A 157 4.98 -15.18 2.48
CA PRO A 157 4.40 -14.19 3.37
C PRO A 157 3.52 -13.18 2.64
N HIS A 158 2.43 -12.81 3.27
CA HIS A 158 1.50 -11.82 2.72
C HIS A 158 1.99 -10.41 2.97
N VAL A 159 2.06 -9.59 1.92
CA VAL A 159 2.46 -8.19 2.01
C VAL A 159 1.32 -7.35 2.57
N LEU A 160 1.65 -6.58 3.61
CA LEU A 160 0.83 -5.53 4.18
C LEU A 160 1.11 -4.18 3.52
N ASN A 161 0.09 -3.60 2.88
CA ASN A 161 0.15 -2.29 2.22
C ASN A 161 -0.49 -1.16 3.05
N SER A 162 -0.48 -1.28 4.38
CA SER A 162 -1.01 -0.23 5.28
C SER A 162 -0.11 1.00 5.35
N TRP A 163 1.12 0.86 4.90
CA TRP A 163 2.02 1.97 4.61
C TRP A 163 2.99 1.51 3.53
N PHE A 164 3.50 2.42 2.71
CA PHE A 164 4.54 2.16 1.72
C PHE A 164 5.10 3.47 1.20
N LEU A 165 6.29 3.39 0.61
CA LEU A 165 6.94 4.56 0.02
C LEU A 165 7.42 4.24 -1.39
N PHE A 166 7.20 5.15 -2.33
CA PHE A 166 7.71 5.05 -3.69
C PHE A 166 8.32 6.36 -4.13
N LYS A 167 9.55 6.32 -4.61
CA LYS A 167 10.18 7.41 -5.32
C LYS A 167 9.56 7.58 -6.70
N LYS A 168 9.30 8.82 -7.13
CA LYS A 168 8.90 9.15 -8.50
C LYS A 168 10.08 8.92 -9.44
N CYS A 169 9.96 7.89 -10.28
CA CYS A 169 10.94 7.52 -11.29
C CYS A 169 10.34 6.50 -12.27
N ASP A 170 10.99 6.35 -13.43
CA ASP A 170 10.53 5.42 -14.49
C ASP A 170 10.39 3.97 -14.03
N LEU A 171 11.29 3.50 -13.15
CA LEU A 171 11.32 2.12 -12.66
C LEU A 171 10.13 1.76 -11.75
N ASN A 172 9.38 2.76 -11.29
CA ASN A 172 8.19 2.58 -10.47
C ASN A 172 6.90 2.89 -11.23
N ASN A 173 6.96 3.58 -12.37
CA ASN A 173 5.79 3.92 -13.18
C ASN A 173 4.96 2.68 -13.53
N SER A 174 5.59 1.60 -14.01
CA SER A 174 4.88 0.37 -14.39
C SER A 174 4.18 -0.31 -13.22
N PHE A 175 4.78 -0.29 -12.02
CA PHE A 175 4.15 -0.85 -10.81
C PHE A 175 2.86 -0.08 -10.48
N ILE A 176 2.92 1.25 -10.43
CA ILE A 176 1.77 2.08 -10.05
C ILE A 176 0.67 2.00 -11.12
N ASN A 177 1.05 2.02 -12.41
CA ASN A 177 0.11 1.87 -13.52
C ASN A 177 -0.61 0.51 -13.48
N ASP A 178 0.14 -0.57 -13.29
CA ASP A 178 -0.42 -1.92 -13.21
C ASP A 178 -1.36 -2.06 -12.01
N TRP A 179 -1.06 -1.41 -10.89
CA TRP A 179 -1.93 -1.49 -9.71
C TRP A 179 -3.31 -0.92 -10.02
N VAL A 180 -3.38 0.26 -10.63
CA VAL A 180 -4.64 0.86 -11.10
C VAL A 180 -5.33 -0.01 -12.15
N TYR A 181 -4.57 -0.47 -13.15
CA TYR A 181 -5.11 -1.29 -14.23
C TYR A 181 -5.76 -2.58 -13.71
N PHE A 182 -5.02 -3.35 -12.90
CA PHE A 182 -5.51 -4.62 -12.38
C PHE A 182 -6.63 -4.44 -11.35
N SER A 183 -6.71 -3.31 -10.64
CA SER A 183 -7.84 -3.02 -9.76
C SER A 183 -9.19 -3.04 -10.49
N CYS A 184 -9.21 -2.64 -11.76
CA CYS A 184 -10.43 -2.58 -12.58
C CYS A 184 -10.49 -3.66 -13.68
N TYR A 185 -9.49 -4.53 -13.78
CA TYR A 185 -9.36 -5.48 -14.87
C TYR A 185 -10.49 -6.52 -14.89
N THR A 186 -11.06 -6.73 -16.06
CA THR A 186 -12.03 -7.78 -16.40
C THR A 186 -11.72 -8.39 -17.77
N ASP A 187 -12.16 -9.62 -18.01
CA ASP A 187 -12.12 -10.28 -19.32
C ASP A 187 -13.17 -11.40 -19.39
N ASN A 188 -13.10 -12.24 -20.43
CA ASN A 188 -14.05 -13.35 -20.63
C ASN A 188 -14.01 -14.43 -19.54
N GLU A 189 -12.91 -14.53 -18.77
CA GLU A 189 -12.74 -15.46 -17.64
C GLU A 189 -12.93 -14.76 -16.28
N ILE A 190 -12.77 -13.43 -16.26
CA ILE A 190 -12.84 -12.55 -15.09
C ILE A 190 -14.06 -11.64 -15.24
N ASN A 191 -15.20 -12.14 -14.77
CA ASN A 191 -16.49 -11.44 -14.87
C ASN A 191 -16.60 -10.21 -13.96
N TYR A 192 -15.76 -10.13 -12.92
CA TYR A 192 -15.73 -9.01 -11.98
C TYR A 192 -14.33 -8.40 -11.91
N PRO A 193 -14.17 -7.14 -11.52
CA PRO A 193 -12.85 -6.54 -11.34
C PRO A 193 -11.98 -7.37 -10.38
N LEU A 194 -10.69 -7.58 -10.69
CA LEU A 194 -9.82 -8.44 -9.86
C LEU A 194 -9.77 -8.04 -8.37
N VAL A 195 -9.93 -6.75 -8.07
CA VAL A 195 -9.96 -6.20 -6.70
C VAL A 195 -11.06 -6.83 -5.83
N THR A 196 -12.05 -7.49 -6.44
CA THR A 196 -13.20 -8.09 -5.75
C THR A 196 -12.99 -9.57 -5.38
N TYR A 197 -11.95 -10.22 -5.90
CA TYR A 197 -11.77 -11.67 -5.79
C TYR A 197 -11.17 -12.12 -4.44
N HIS A 198 -10.38 -11.28 -3.79
CA HIS A 198 -9.76 -11.56 -2.49
C HIS A 198 -10.33 -10.66 -1.41
N HIS A 199 -10.38 -11.14 -0.16
CA HIS A 199 -10.96 -10.35 0.93
C HIS A 199 -10.15 -9.10 1.31
N THR A 200 -8.84 -9.10 0.99
CA THR A 200 -7.93 -7.97 1.21
C THR A 200 -7.98 -6.94 0.09
N ALA A 201 -8.78 -7.19 -0.96
CA ALA A 201 -9.07 -6.29 -2.06
C ALA A 201 -7.79 -5.76 -2.74
N ASP A 202 -7.54 -4.44 -2.73
CA ASP A 202 -6.40 -3.80 -3.40
C ASP A 202 -5.04 -4.34 -2.92
N GLN A 203 -4.97 -4.76 -1.65
CA GLN A 203 -3.75 -5.28 -1.05
C GLN A 203 -3.32 -6.60 -1.70
N SER A 204 -4.26 -7.44 -2.15
CA SER A 204 -3.95 -8.67 -2.87
C SER A 204 -3.27 -8.38 -4.22
N ILE A 205 -3.79 -7.42 -4.98
CA ILE A 205 -3.20 -7.00 -6.26
C ILE A 205 -1.81 -6.39 -6.00
N PHE A 206 -1.71 -5.50 -5.00
CA PHE A 206 -0.44 -4.90 -4.61
C PHE A 206 0.61 -5.96 -4.27
N ASN A 207 0.25 -6.99 -3.51
CA ASN A 207 1.12 -8.10 -3.14
C ASN A 207 1.63 -8.88 -4.36
N ILE A 208 0.74 -9.22 -5.30
CA ILE A 208 1.12 -9.90 -6.54
C ILE A 208 2.09 -9.03 -7.35
N LEU A 209 1.86 -7.71 -7.41
CA LEU A 209 2.75 -6.78 -8.09
C LEU A 209 4.11 -6.64 -7.41
N VAL A 210 4.19 -6.75 -6.08
CA VAL A 210 5.47 -6.79 -5.36
C VAL A 210 6.32 -7.96 -5.84
N VAL A 211 5.71 -9.13 -6.02
CA VAL A 211 6.38 -10.32 -6.58
C VAL A 211 6.75 -10.10 -8.05
N LYS A 212 5.81 -9.60 -8.87
CA LYS A 212 6.02 -9.34 -10.32
C LYS A 212 7.24 -8.45 -10.56
N TYR A 213 7.35 -7.36 -9.78
CA TYR A 213 8.37 -6.33 -9.95
C TYR A 213 9.55 -6.48 -8.99
N LYS A 214 9.59 -7.54 -8.16
CA LYS A 214 10.63 -7.79 -7.16
C LYS A 214 10.92 -6.55 -6.31
N LYS A 215 9.89 -5.96 -5.71
CA LYS A 215 10.06 -4.75 -4.89
C LYS A 215 10.54 -5.11 -3.48
N PRO A 216 11.46 -4.31 -2.90
CA PRO A 216 11.88 -4.49 -1.52
C PRO A 216 10.72 -4.25 -0.56
N ILE A 217 10.64 -5.08 0.49
CA ILE A 217 9.62 -5.02 1.54
C ILE A 217 10.27 -5.00 2.92
N PHE A 218 9.65 -4.28 3.85
CA PHE A 218 10.13 -4.26 5.23
C PHE A 218 9.81 -5.58 5.94
N TYR A 219 10.81 -6.13 6.63
CA TYR A 219 10.69 -7.33 7.44
C TYR A 219 11.50 -7.18 8.73
N HIS A 220 10.89 -7.62 9.84
CA HIS A 220 11.58 -7.79 11.09
C HIS A 220 11.04 -9.05 11.79
N LYS A 221 11.92 -10.01 12.08
CA LYS A 221 11.58 -11.34 12.63
C LYS A 221 10.71 -11.33 13.90
N ASN A 222 10.74 -10.25 14.68
CA ASN A 222 9.98 -10.14 15.93
C ASN A 222 8.68 -9.34 15.79
N ILE A 223 8.29 -8.92 14.59
CA ILE A 223 7.06 -8.16 14.37
C ILE A 223 6.08 -9.00 13.56
N LYS A 224 4.86 -9.12 14.08
CA LYS A 224 3.77 -9.80 13.39
C LYS A 224 3.16 -8.93 12.31
N HIS A 225 2.54 -9.55 11.32
CA HIS A 225 1.93 -8.89 10.16
C HIS A 225 1.00 -7.74 10.59
N CYS A 226 0.14 -7.92 11.60
CA CYS A 226 -0.76 -6.84 12.05
C CYS A 226 -0.07 -5.73 12.85
N GLU A 227 1.06 -6.00 13.50
CA GLU A 227 1.82 -5.01 14.27
C GLU A 227 2.57 -4.06 13.33
N ASN A 228 2.96 -4.53 12.15
CA ASN A 228 3.55 -3.70 11.09
C ASN A 228 2.64 -2.56 10.61
N LYS A 229 1.34 -2.59 10.91
CA LYS A 229 0.43 -1.46 10.64
C LYS A 229 0.78 -0.22 11.46
N ASN A 230 1.48 -0.38 12.57
CA ASN A 230 1.96 0.74 13.38
C ASN A 230 3.23 1.33 12.76
N LYS A 231 3.06 2.41 11.98
CA LYS A 231 4.16 3.19 11.38
C LYS A 231 5.28 3.50 12.37
N ASN A 232 4.96 3.81 13.63
CA ASN A 232 5.96 4.20 14.62
C ASN A 232 6.84 3.04 15.07
N VAL A 233 6.33 1.81 15.10
CA VAL A 233 7.14 0.63 15.44
C VAL A 233 8.22 0.43 14.37
N VAL A 234 7.84 0.53 13.10
CA VAL A 234 8.76 0.43 11.96
C VAL A 234 9.81 1.55 12.02
N LEU A 235 9.37 2.79 12.19
CA LEU A 235 10.27 3.95 12.23
C LEU A 235 11.25 3.86 13.41
N ASN A 236 10.80 3.45 14.59
CA ASN A 236 11.67 3.25 15.74
C ASN A 236 12.78 2.22 15.43
N ILE A 237 12.46 1.11 14.76
CA ILE A 237 13.47 0.11 14.35
C ILE A 237 14.46 0.71 13.36
N ILE A 238 13.96 1.38 12.32
CA ILE A 238 14.80 1.99 11.29
C ILE A 238 15.72 3.05 11.91
N ASN A 239 15.19 3.93 12.75
CA ASN A 239 15.94 5.02 13.39
C ASN A 239 17.05 4.49 14.29
N ASN A 240 16.78 3.43 15.06
CA ASN A 240 17.75 2.87 16.02
C ASN A 240 18.71 1.83 15.43
N SER A 241 18.56 1.45 14.16
CA SER A 241 19.48 0.49 13.54
C SER A 241 20.70 1.15 12.90
N THR A 242 21.87 0.53 13.07
CA THR A 242 23.11 0.92 12.39
C THR A 242 23.22 0.33 10.98
N ASN A 243 22.51 -0.76 10.70
CA ASN A 243 22.47 -1.43 9.39
C ASN A 243 21.02 -1.68 8.98
N THR A 244 20.42 -0.71 8.29
CA THR A 244 19.01 -0.79 7.88
C THR A 244 18.76 -1.75 6.73
N SER A 245 19.79 -2.11 5.95
CA SER A 245 19.65 -3.01 4.79
C SER A 245 19.14 -4.39 5.16
N GLU A 246 19.36 -4.85 6.40
CA GLU A 246 18.92 -6.17 6.87
C GLU A 246 17.40 -6.31 6.99
N TYR A 247 16.67 -5.19 7.04
CA TYR A 247 15.21 -5.19 7.17
C TYR A 247 14.48 -5.15 5.84
N PHE A 248 15.19 -5.18 4.71
CA PHE A 248 14.58 -5.13 3.38
C PHE A 248 14.84 -6.42 2.63
N ILE A 249 13.78 -7.18 2.38
CA ILE A 249 13.83 -8.47 1.69
C ILE A 249 13.02 -8.44 0.38
N TYR A 250 13.10 -9.52 -0.38
CA TYR A 250 12.39 -9.73 -1.65
C TYR A 250 11.68 -11.09 -1.62
N LEU A 251 10.46 -11.19 -2.17
CA LEU A 251 9.65 -12.41 -2.18
C LEU A 251 9.87 -13.30 -3.41
#